data_AF-A0A7K1C146-F1
#
_entry.id   AF-A0A7K1C146-F1
#
_cell.length_a   1.000
_cell.length_b   1.000
_cell.length_c   1.000
_cell.angle_alpha   90.00
_cell.angle_beta   90.00
_cell.angle_gamma   90.00
#
_symmetry.space_group_name_H-M   'P 1'
#
loop_
_entity.id
_entity.type
_entity.pdbx_description
1 polymer ?
#
loop_
_entity_poly.entity_id
_entity_poly.type
_entity_poly.pdbx_seq_one_letter_code
_entity_poly.pdbx_strand_id
1 'polypeptide(L)'
;MQLTGDRFTMDTASLGNDISTLPNFPAEIRAPQGTLPGVSSFQLHFADHHIQTPGDAPDVLVAMNPAALKANIKELQRGAMIIVDSDEFTTRNLAKVGYETNPLEDGSLDSFTVHAIALT
;
A
#
# COMPACT_ATOMS: atom_id res chain seq x y z
N MET A 1 0.15 -9.84 2.71
CA MET A 1 0.90 -9.04 1.71
C MET A 1 2.12 -9.76 1.16
N GLN A 2 2.91 -10.48 1.95
CA GLN A 2 4.14 -11.12 1.47
C GLN A 2 3.92 -12.19 0.38
N LEU A 3 2.96 -13.10 0.58
CA LEU A 3 2.56 -14.07 -0.46
C LEU A 3 2.11 -13.40 -1.77
N THR A 4 1.47 -12.23 -1.68
CA THR A 4 1.06 -11.44 -2.85
C THR A 4 2.28 -10.89 -3.58
N GLY A 5 3.27 -10.37 -2.85
CA GLY A 5 4.54 -9.90 -3.41
C GLY A 5 5.34 -10.99 -4.11
N ASP A 6 5.42 -12.18 -3.50
CA ASP A 6 6.11 -13.33 -4.09
C ASP A 6 5.45 -13.78 -5.39
N ARG A 7 4.10 -13.79 -5.44
CA ARG A 7 3.33 -14.14 -6.65
C ARG A 7 3.54 -13.13 -7.77
N PHE A 8 3.52 -11.83 -7.47
CA PHE A 8 3.74 -10.79 -8.47
C PHE A 8 5.16 -10.83 -9.07
N THR A 9 6.15 -11.16 -8.21
CA THR A 9 7.55 -11.29 -8.63
C THR A 9 7.72 -12.46 -9.61
N MET A 10 7.10 -13.60 -9.31
CA MET A 10 7.17 -14.79 -10.15
C MET A 10 6.54 -14.57 -11.53
N ASP A 11 5.36 -13.92 -11.58
CA ASP A 11 4.65 -13.69 -12.84
C ASP A 11 5.37 -12.66 -13.72
N THR A 12 5.93 -11.59 -13.12
CA THR A 12 6.69 -10.56 -13.85
C THR A 12 7.97 -11.12 -14.47
N ALA A 13 8.71 -11.95 -13.71
CA ALA A 13 9.91 -12.62 -14.21
C ALA A 13 9.60 -13.58 -15.36
N SER A 14 8.42 -14.22 -15.36
CA SER A 14 8.00 -15.12 -16.45
C SER A 14 7.75 -14.39 -17.78
N LEU A 15 7.45 -13.09 -17.74
CA LEU A 15 7.20 -12.25 -18.91
C LEU A 15 8.46 -11.54 -19.44
N GLY A 16 9.62 -11.74 -18.78
CA GLY A 16 10.91 -11.19 -19.22
C GLY A 16 11.18 -9.75 -18.77
N ASN A 17 10.36 -9.19 -17.89
CA ASN A 17 10.61 -7.88 -17.28
C ASN A 17 11.59 -8.02 -16.11
N ASP A 18 12.43 -7.00 -15.93
CA ASP A 18 13.29 -6.92 -14.76
C ASP A 18 12.50 -6.41 -13.55
N ILE A 19 12.84 -6.89 -12.35
CA ILE A 19 12.08 -6.63 -11.12
C ILE A 19 12.99 -6.42 -9.91
N SER A 20 12.70 -5.37 -9.15
CA SER A 20 13.32 -5.07 -7.86
C SER A 20 12.24 -5.01 -6.79
N THR A 21 12.49 -5.65 -5.65
CA THR A 21 11.53 -5.72 -4.55
C THR A 21 12.14 -5.18 -3.25
N LEU A 22 11.30 -4.55 -2.43
CA LEU A 22 11.71 -4.06 -1.12
C LEU A 22 10.62 -4.44 -0.09
N PRO A 23 10.84 -5.53 0.68
CA PRO A 23 9.91 -5.91 1.74
C PRO A 23 10.05 -5.00 2.97
N ASN A 24 8.93 -4.58 3.54
CA ASN A 24 8.88 -3.86 4.81
C ASN A 24 8.08 -4.66 5.84
N PHE A 25 8.77 -5.07 6.90
CA PHE A 25 8.24 -5.93 7.95
C PHE A 25 7.74 -5.10 9.13
N PRO A 26 6.64 -5.53 9.76
CA PRO A 26 6.14 -4.87 10.96
C PRO A 26 7.18 -4.93 12.07
N ALA A 27 7.26 -3.85 12.85
CA ALA A 27 8.20 -3.75 13.96
C ALA A 27 7.88 -4.72 15.11
N GLU A 28 6.64 -5.22 15.18
CA GLU A 28 6.18 -6.11 16.24
C GLU A 28 5.73 -7.47 15.68
N ILE A 29 6.26 -8.55 16.26
CA ILE A 29 6.01 -9.93 15.82
C ILE A 29 4.54 -10.34 16.01
N ARG A 30 3.81 -9.68 16.93
CA ARG A 30 2.37 -9.90 17.19
C ARG A 30 1.61 -8.61 17.43
N ALA A 31 1.78 -7.64 16.54
CA ALA A 31 0.92 -6.46 16.55
C ALA A 31 -0.56 -6.86 16.43
N PRO A 32 -1.48 -6.20 17.15
CA PRO A 32 -2.90 -6.38 16.93
C PRO A 32 -3.27 -6.06 15.48
N GLN A 33 -4.13 -6.87 14.87
CA GLN A 33 -4.55 -6.71 13.46
C GLN A 33 -5.08 -5.30 13.19
N GLY A 34 -4.67 -4.69 12.07
CA GLY A 34 -5.15 -3.35 11.68
C GLY A 34 -4.61 -2.21 12.53
N THR A 35 -3.43 -2.38 13.13
CA THR A 35 -2.71 -1.30 13.83
C THR A 35 -1.48 -0.88 13.04
N LEU A 36 -0.99 0.35 13.26
CA LEU A 36 0.21 0.88 12.60
C LEU A 36 1.47 0.01 12.80
N PRO A 37 1.79 -0.49 14.01
CA PRO A 37 2.97 -1.35 14.21
C PRO A 37 2.87 -2.70 13.50
N GLY A 38 1.66 -3.13 13.13
CA GLY A 38 1.39 -4.38 12.43
C GLY A 38 1.28 -4.25 10.92
N VAL A 39 1.50 -3.06 10.36
CA VAL A 39 1.50 -2.86 8.91
C VAL A 39 2.71 -3.57 8.32
N SER A 40 2.45 -4.41 7.33
CA SER A 40 3.46 -5.00 6.45
C SER A 40 3.18 -4.54 5.03
N SER A 41 4.22 -4.11 4.32
CA SER A 41 4.15 -3.70 2.92
C SER A 41 5.22 -4.39 2.09
N PHE A 42 5.01 -4.37 0.78
CA PHE A 42 5.93 -4.94 -0.20
C PHE A 42 5.96 -4.01 -1.39
N GLN A 43 7.10 -3.39 -1.65
CA GLN A 43 7.28 -2.51 -2.80
C GLN A 43 7.85 -3.29 -3.98
N LEU A 44 7.34 -2.97 -5.15
CA LEU A 44 7.68 -3.57 -6.43
C LEU A 44 8.06 -2.47 -7.40
N HIS A 45 9.19 -2.63 -8.08
CA HIS A 45 9.58 -1.83 -9.23
C HIS A 45 9.87 -2.80 -10.37
N PHE A 46 9.26 -2.58 -11.52
CA PHE A 46 9.45 -3.41 -12.71
C PHE A 46 9.60 -2.54 -13.94
N ALA A 47 10.41 -2.99 -14.88
CA ALA A 47 10.63 -2.31 -16.15
C ALA A 47 10.95 -3.31 -17.27
N ASP A 48 10.79 -2.86 -18.51
CA ASP A 48 11.19 -3.59 -19.72
C ASP A 48 12.72 -3.53 -20.00
N HIS A 49 13.46 -2.86 -19.11
CA HIS A 49 14.91 -2.70 -19.14
C HIS A 49 15.50 -2.96 -17.75
N HIS A 50 16.83 -3.01 -17.68
CA HIS A 50 17.52 -3.36 -16.44
C HIS A 50 17.33 -2.29 -15.34
N ILE A 51 16.91 -2.72 -14.16
CA ILE A 51 16.73 -1.86 -12.98
C ILE A 51 17.60 -2.35 -11.83
N GLN A 52 18.20 -1.41 -11.08
CA GLN A 52 19.11 -1.74 -9.98
C GLN A 52 18.59 -1.28 -8.61
N THR A 53 17.48 -0.56 -8.58
CA THR A 53 16.91 0.03 -7.36
C THR A 53 15.39 -0.13 -7.34
N PRO A 54 14.74 -0.18 -6.15
CA PRO A 54 13.28 -0.16 -6.01
C PRO A 54 12.59 1.15 -6.40
N GLY A 55 13.35 2.18 -6.81
CA GLY A 55 12.86 3.53 -7.12
C GLY A 55 12.81 4.45 -5.89
N ASP A 56 12.67 5.76 -6.12
CA ASP A 56 12.68 6.78 -5.05
C ASP A 56 11.33 6.91 -4.33
N ALA A 57 10.22 6.74 -5.06
CA ALA A 57 8.86 6.83 -4.53
C ALA A 57 7.91 5.91 -5.32
N PRO A 58 6.90 5.29 -4.68
CA PRO A 58 5.91 4.50 -5.40
C PRO A 58 4.95 5.36 -6.22
N ASP A 59 4.63 4.93 -7.44
CA ASP A 59 3.59 5.54 -8.27
C ASP A 59 2.18 5.07 -7.89
N VAL A 60 2.07 3.89 -7.25
CA VAL A 60 0.81 3.27 -6.87
C VAL A 60 0.91 2.69 -5.45
N LEU A 61 -0.05 3.03 -4.60
CA LEU A 61 -0.24 2.39 -3.29
C LEU A 61 -1.51 1.54 -3.30
N VAL A 62 -1.38 0.28 -2.93
CA VAL A 62 -2.52 -0.62 -2.67
C VAL A 62 -2.67 -0.81 -1.16
N ALA A 63 -3.68 -0.16 -0.55
CA ALA A 63 -3.90 -0.15 0.89
C ALA A 63 -5.15 -0.97 1.27
N MET A 64 -4.94 -2.09 1.94
CA MET A 64 -6.01 -3.03 2.33
C MET A 64 -6.70 -2.67 3.66
N ASN A 65 -6.40 -1.51 4.23
CA ASN A 65 -7.04 -0.96 5.44
C ASN A 65 -6.51 0.46 5.71
N PRO A 66 -7.15 1.24 6.60
CA PRO A 66 -6.69 2.58 6.96
C PRO A 66 -5.29 2.62 7.61
N ALA A 67 -4.86 1.56 8.29
CA ALA A 67 -3.51 1.51 8.87
C ALA A 67 -2.43 1.53 7.77
N ALA A 68 -2.62 0.73 6.72
CA ALA A 68 -1.73 0.66 5.57
C ALA A 68 -1.68 1.99 4.82
N LEU A 69 -2.83 2.64 4.62
CA LEU A 69 -2.87 3.98 4.02
C LEU A 69 -2.06 4.98 4.85
N LYS A 70 -2.35 5.07 6.16
CA LYS A 70 -1.71 6.04 7.05
C LYS A 70 -0.19 5.85 7.16
N ALA A 71 0.27 4.61 7.15
CA ALA A 71 1.69 4.29 7.27
C ALA A 71 2.50 4.71 6.03
N ASN A 72 1.92 4.59 4.82
CA ASN A 72 2.68 4.68 3.57
C ASN A 72 2.34 5.91 2.71
N ILE A 73 1.26 6.65 2.98
CA ILE A 73 0.83 7.79 2.14
C ILE A 73 1.90 8.87 1.96
N LYS A 74 2.76 9.07 2.96
CA LYS A 74 3.87 10.04 2.92
C LYS A 74 4.97 9.69 1.90
N GLU A 75 5.01 8.45 1.42
CA GLU A 75 5.98 7.97 0.45
C GLU A 75 5.52 8.25 -0.99
N LEU A 76 4.24 8.60 -1.19
CA LEU A 76 3.68 8.89 -2.50
C LEU A 76 3.95 10.34 -2.93
N GLN A 77 4.22 10.49 -4.23
CA GLN A 77 4.25 11.81 -4.87
C GLN A 77 2.83 12.26 -5.24
N ARG A 78 2.63 13.58 -5.38
CA ARG A 78 1.36 14.12 -5.90
C ARG A 78 1.09 13.55 -7.29
N GLY A 79 -0.15 13.19 -7.57
CA GLY A 79 -0.57 12.56 -8.81
C GLY A 79 -0.45 11.02 -8.81
N ALA A 80 0.16 10.42 -7.78
CA ALA A 80 0.18 8.98 -7.61
C ALA A 80 -1.23 8.39 -7.46
N MET A 81 -1.34 7.09 -7.72
CA MET A 81 -2.60 6.34 -7.58
C MET A 81 -2.69 5.66 -6.22
N ILE A 82 -3.88 5.66 -5.63
CA ILE A 82 -4.18 4.92 -4.40
C ILE A 82 -5.36 3.99 -4.70
N ILE A 83 -5.17 2.70 -4.46
CA ILE A 83 -6.22 1.69 -4.50
C ILE A 83 -6.49 1.27 -3.06
N VAL A 84 -7.74 1.38 -2.60
CA VAL A 84 -8.13 1.04 -1.23
C VAL A 84 -9.23 0.00 -1.21
N ASP A 85 -9.15 -0.90 -0.22
CA ASP A 85 -10.31 -1.69 0.20
C ASP A 85 -11.24 -0.79 1.02
N SER A 86 -12.38 -0.40 0.45
CA SER A 86 -13.31 0.53 1.08
C SER A 86 -14.06 -0.08 2.27
N ASP A 87 -14.21 -1.41 2.31
CA ASP A 87 -14.98 -2.09 3.36
C ASP A 87 -14.27 -2.00 4.72
N GLU A 88 -12.95 -1.82 4.70
CA GLU A 88 -12.11 -1.68 5.88
C GLU A 88 -12.10 -0.25 6.48
N PHE A 89 -12.70 0.75 5.81
CA PHE A 89 -12.76 2.14 6.29
C PHE A 89 -13.95 2.42 7.23
N THR A 90 -14.24 1.47 8.11
CA THR A 90 -15.28 1.62 9.15
C THR A 90 -14.85 2.59 10.26
N THR A 91 -15.81 3.23 10.94
CA THR A 91 -15.55 4.12 12.10
C THR A 91 -14.63 3.47 13.15
N ARG A 92 -14.81 2.16 13.41
CA ARG A 92 -14.00 1.42 14.38
C ARG A 92 -12.54 1.31 13.94
N ASN A 93 -12.29 1.00 12.68
CA ASN A 93 -10.94 0.83 12.14
C ASN A 93 -10.22 2.17 12.01
N LEU A 94 -10.93 3.22 11.61
CA LEU A 94 -10.43 4.60 11.56
C LEU A 94 -10.00 5.08 12.95
N ALA A 95 -10.86 4.93 13.95
CA ALA A 95 -10.56 5.29 15.34
C ALA A 95 -9.34 4.52 15.88
N LYS A 96 -9.22 3.23 15.53
CA LYS A 96 -8.10 2.37 15.96
C LYS A 96 -6.73 2.90 15.53
N VAL A 97 -6.65 3.61 14.41
CA VAL A 97 -5.41 4.21 13.91
C VAL A 97 -5.38 5.73 14.04
N GLY A 98 -6.33 6.31 14.77
CA GLY A 98 -6.39 7.73 15.07
C GLY A 98 -6.69 8.59 13.85
N TYR A 99 -7.58 8.16 12.97
CA TYR A 99 -8.25 9.06 12.03
C TYR A 99 -9.45 9.72 12.72
N GLU A 100 -9.56 11.03 12.62
CA GLU A 100 -10.72 11.79 13.12
C GLU A 100 -11.90 11.71 12.15
N THR A 101 -11.60 11.74 10.85
CA THR A 101 -12.53 11.66 9.73
C THR A 101 -12.10 10.57 8.76
N ASN A 102 -13.03 10.11 7.92
CA ASN A 102 -12.69 9.17 6.85
C ASN A 102 -11.84 9.90 5.79
N PRO A 103 -10.56 9.51 5.58
CA PRO A 103 -9.71 10.15 4.58
C PRO A 103 -10.22 9.97 3.15
N LEU A 104 -11.13 9.02 2.90
CA LEU A 104 -11.78 8.85 1.60
C LEU A 104 -12.86 9.91 1.32
N GLU A 105 -13.26 10.69 2.32
CA GLU A 105 -14.40 11.62 2.24
C GLU A 105 -14.06 13.06 2.67
N ASP A 106 -12.91 13.29 3.30
CA ASP A 106 -12.54 14.58 3.90
C ASP A 106 -11.68 15.48 2.99
N GLY A 107 -11.41 15.05 1.75
CA GLY A 107 -10.59 15.77 0.77
C GLY A 107 -9.08 15.67 1.01
N SER A 108 -8.62 14.94 2.03
CA SER A 108 -7.18 14.76 2.29
C SER A 108 -6.44 14.05 1.16
N LEU A 109 -7.16 13.33 0.30
CA LEU A 109 -6.60 12.57 -0.82
C LEU A 109 -6.75 13.26 -2.19
N ASP A 110 -7.18 14.53 -2.24
CA ASP A 110 -7.48 15.25 -3.50
C ASP A 110 -6.26 15.40 -4.44
N SER A 111 -5.03 15.26 -3.92
CA SER A 111 -3.82 15.27 -4.75
C SER A 111 -3.48 13.93 -5.39
N PHE A 112 -4.30 12.90 -5.21
CA PHE A 112 -4.07 11.54 -5.70
C PHE A 112 -5.24 11.06 -6.57
N THR A 113 -4.98 10.06 -7.41
CA THR A 113 -6.06 9.33 -8.10
C THR A 113 -6.51 8.17 -7.21
N VAL A 114 -7.68 8.28 -6.60
CA VAL A 114 -8.17 7.28 -5.63
C VAL A 114 -9.18 6.33 -6.29
N HIS A 115 -8.94 5.03 -6.14
CA HIS A 115 -9.85 3.94 -6.48
C HIS A 115 -10.28 3.20 -5.21
N ALA A 116 -11.48 3.50 -4.73
CA ALA A 116 -12.11 2.79 -3.63
C ALA A 116 -12.87 1.57 -4.17
N ILE A 117 -12.48 0.37 -3.73
CA ILE A 117 -13.04 -0.90 -4.18
C ILE A 117 -13.59 -1.65 -2.97
N ALA A 118 -14.87 -2.02 -3.02
CA ALA A 118 -15.44 -2.96 -2.07
C ALA A 118 -14.99 -4.37 -2.46
N LEU A 119 -14.38 -5.09 -1.52
CA LEU A 119 -13.84 -6.44 -1.71
C LEU A 119 -14.73 -7.52 -1.07
N THR A 120 -15.79 -7.13 -0.35
CA THR A 120 -16.74 -8.02 0.34
C THR A 120 -18.20 -7.63 0.20
#